data_AF-A0A2V6NWJ7-F1
#
_entry.id   AF-A0A2V6NWJ7-F1
#
_cell.length_a   1.000
_cell.length_b   1.000
_cell.length_c   1.000
_cell.angle_alpha   90.00
_cell.angle_beta   90.00
_cell.angle_gamma   90.00
#
_symmetry.space_group_name_H-M   'P 1'
#
loop_
_entity.id
_entity.type
_entity.pdbx_description
1 polymer ?
#
loop_
_entity_poly.entity_id
_entity_poly.type
_entity_poly.pdbx_seq_one_letter_code
_entity_poly.pdbx_strand_id
1 'polypeptide(L)'
;MASEYSAHKILLMGAVLLCSIPVCVSQSGRWPEAMQNVPIGVHFYNDTRVSDAELFAAQKVAQMVLQRASVEVTWQDCTVSQNPSRVPPECESRLRRTDLLLYLVVRLEAHAPSVGKNALGFSIIPDKSDEAQMAYVCYPRVRALSHSTSFTADELLGLALAHEIGHLRLGTNEHCNRGIMRARWRPRDLEGRHWEEFLFTAEQAKRLQRAVVTRLESQKRRFALEVPKG
;
A
#
# COMPACT_ATOMS: atom_id res chain seq x y z
N MET A 1 54.68 73.01 7.94
CA MET A 1 55.24 71.83 7.24
C MET A 1 55.59 70.80 8.28
N ALA A 2 54.95 69.62 8.21
CA ALA A 2 55.20 68.41 9.02
C ALA A 2 55.06 68.58 10.55
N SER A 3 54.62 67.63 11.36
CA SER A 3 54.37 66.20 11.22
C SER A 3 53.33 65.82 12.28
N GLU A 4 52.54 64.81 11.96
CA GLU A 4 51.50 64.16 12.77
C GLU A 4 52.05 63.31 13.93
N TYR A 5 51.09 62.73 14.68
CA TYR A 5 51.14 61.66 15.71
C TYR A 5 51.41 62.11 17.14
N SER A 6 50.83 61.53 18.20
CA SER A 6 49.67 60.67 18.46
C SER A 6 49.75 60.39 19.97
N ALA A 7 48.67 60.46 20.73
CA ALA A 7 48.60 59.75 22.01
C ALA A 7 47.15 59.48 22.43
N HIS A 8 46.87 58.20 22.53
CA HIS A 8 45.58 57.55 22.72
C HIS A 8 44.94 57.84 24.10
N LYS A 9 43.63 58.12 24.10
CA LYS A 9 42.76 57.84 25.24
C LYS A 9 42.09 56.49 25.01
N ILE A 10 42.40 55.53 25.87
CA ILE A 10 41.78 54.20 25.92
C ILE A 10 40.37 54.38 26.48
N LEU A 11 39.35 54.08 25.67
CA LEU A 11 37.97 53.94 26.12
C LEU A 11 37.60 52.45 26.03
N LEU A 12 37.31 51.84 27.18
CA LEU A 12 36.79 50.48 27.29
C LEU A 12 35.40 50.40 26.64
N MET A 13 35.30 49.79 25.45
CA MET A 13 34.03 49.36 24.88
C MET A 13 33.74 47.93 25.33
N GLY A 14 32.71 47.78 26.17
CA GLY A 14 32.11 46.48 26.46
C GLY A 14 31.39 45.96 25.22
N ALA A 15 31.83 44.82 24.70
CA ALA A 15 31.14 44.10 23.64
C ALA A 15 30.03 43.25 24.28
N VAL A 16 28.76 43.66 24.11
CA VAL A 16 27.62 42.78 24.34
C VAL A 16 27.50 41.88 23.11
N LEU A 17 27.90 40.62 23.24
CA LEU A 17 27.58 39.59 22.25
C LEU A 17 26.06 39.37 22.26
N LEU A 18 25.36 40.03 21.35
CA LEU A 18 24.00 39.64 20.98
C LEU A 18 24.11 38.32 20.19
N CYS A 19 23.94 37.22 20.91
CA CYS A 19 23.79 35.90 20.32
C CYS A 19 22.49 35.88 19.52
N SER A 20 22.57 36.14 18.21
CA SER A 20 21.46 35.99 17.28
C SER A 20 21.08 34.51 17.22
N ILE A 21 20.15 34.09 18.08
CA ILE A 21 19.52 32.77 17.95
C ILE A 21 18.81 32.78 16.60
N PRO A 22 19.12 31.88 15.66
CA PRO A 22 18.34 31.77 14.45
C PRO A 22 16.93 31.39 14.89
N VAL A 23 15.99 32.33 14.78
CA VAL A 23 14.58 32.04 14.90
C VAL A 23 14.28 31.08 13.76
N CYS A 24 14.14 29.80 14.11
CA CYS A 24 13.50 28.83 13.23
C CYS A 24 12.08 29.31 13.02
N VAL A 25 11.88 30.13 11.99
CA VAL A 25 10.55 30.41 11.46
C VAL A 25 10.04 29.07 10.96
N SER A 26 9.28 28.39 11.82
CA SER A 26 8.36 27.35 11.42
C SER A 26 7.42 27.98 10.41
N GLN A 27 7.76 27.85 9.13
CA GLN A 27 6.73 27.83 8.13
C GLN A 27 5.89 26.62 8.51
N SER A 28 4.76 26.87 9.18
CA SER A 28 3.66 25.94 9.19
C SER A 28 3.39 25.64 7.72
N GLY A 29 3.94 24.51 7.26
CA GLY A 29 3.69 24.01 5.94
C GLY A 29 2.18 24.02 5.80
N ARG A 30 1.70 24.86 4.88
CA ARG A 30 0.34 24.78 4.39
C ARG A 30 0.13 23.31 4.05
N TRP A 31 -0.63 22.60 4.88
CA TRP A 31 -0.92 21.20 4.65
C TRP A 31 -1.52 21.13 3.24
N PRO A 32 -0.95 20.32 2.33
CA PRO A 32 -1.56 20.18 1.02
C PRO A 32 -3.00 19.70 1.25
N GLU A 33 -3.91 20.31 0.49
CA GLU A 33 -5.28 19.89 0.25
C GLU A 33 -5.49 18.40 0.60
N ALA A 34 -6.45 18.11 1.48
CA ALA A 34 -6.71 16.77 2.04
C ALA A 34 -6.33 15.68 1.04
N MET A 35 -5.29 14.89 1.34
CA MET A 35 -4.69 13.96 0.38
C MET A 35 -5.79 13.13 -0.27
N GLN A 36 -6.09 13.45 -1.53
CA GLN A 36 -7.16 12.80 -2.26
C GLN A 36 -6.84 11.32 -2.33
N ASN A 37 -7.81 10.47 -1.98
CA ASN A 37 -7.60 9.03 -2.04
C ASN A 37 -7.16 8.64 -3.44
N VAL A 38 -6.16 7.77 -3.53
CA VAL A 38 -5.68 7.28 -4.81
C VAL A 38 -6.43 5.99 -5.17
N PRO A 39 -7.09 5.93 -6.34
CA PRO A 39 -7.93 4.77 -6.67
C PRO A 39 -7.10 3.62 -7.25
N ILE A 40 -7.48 2.39 -6.87
CA ILE A 40 -7.04 1.15 -7.51
C ILE A 40 -8.26 0.27 -7.82
N GLY A 41 -8.24 -0.39 -8.99
CA GLY A 41 -9.21 -1.42 -9.33
C GLY A 41 -8.69 -2.80 -8.93
N VAL A 42 -9.57 -3.70 -8.50
CA VAL A 42 -9.25 -5.10 -8.23
C VAL A 42 -10.23 -5.98 -8.98
N HIS A 43 -9.73 -6.75 -9.93
CA HIS A 43 -10.44 -7.88 -10.53
C HIS A 43 -10.20 -9.09 -9.62
N PHE A 44 -11.26 -9.53 -8.96
CA PHE A 44 -11.23 -10.55 -7.94
C PHE A 44 -11.80 -11.87 -8.48
N TYR A 45 -11.09 -12.98 -8.26
CA TYR A 45 -11.46 -14.31 -8.71
C TYR A 45 -11.58 -15.24 -7.51
N ASN A 46 -12.79 -15.73 -7.23
CA ASN A 46 -13.11 -16.59 -6.10
C ASN A 46 -13.15 -18.07 -6.51
N ASP A 47 -11.99 -18.66 -6.81
CA ASP A 47 -11.89 -20.07 -7.21
C ASP A 47 -12.27 -21.04 -6.07
N THR A 48 -12.31 -20.52 -4.84
CA THR A 48 -12.69 -21.25 -3.63
C THR A 48 -14.19 -21.29 -3.36
N ARG A 49 -15.00 -20.51 -4.10
CA ARG A 49 -16.46 -20.38 -3.90
C ARG A 49 -16.86 -19.98 -2.48
N VAL A 50 -16.08 -19.10 -1.87
CA VAL A 50 -16.46 -18.42 -0.61
C VAL A 50 -17.76 -17.65 -0.83
N SER A 51 -18.63 -17.59 0.17
CA SER A 51 -19.91 -16.90 0.02
C SER A 51 -19.73 -15.39 -0.17
N ASP A 52 -20.66 -14.75 -0.88
CA ASP A 52 -20.63 -13.30 -1.11
C ASP A 52 -20.60 -12.50 0.20
N ALA A 53 -21.26 -13.00 1.25
CA ALA A 53 -21.27 -12.38 2.58
C ALA A 53 -19.89 -12.39 3.25
N GLU A 54 -19.20 -13.54 3.22
CA GLU A 54 -17.83 -13.67 3.73
C GLU A 54 -16.85 -12.82 2.92
N LEU A 55 -16.97 -12.83 1.59
CA LEU A 55 -16.14 -12.00 0.71
C LEU A 55 -16.35 -10.51 0.97
N PHE A 56 -17.60 -10.06 1.08
CA PHE A 56 -17.92 -8.66 1.37
C PHE A 56 -17.34 -8.21 2.72
N ALA A 57 -17.42 -9.06 3.74
CA ALA A 57 -16.81 -8.78 5.04
C ALA A 57 -15.27 -8.66 4.94
N ALA A 58 -14.62 -9.58 4.23
CA ALA A 58 -13.17 -9.53 4.00
C ALA A 58 -12.74 -8.31 3.17
N GLN A 59 -13.48 -7.96 2.11
CA GLN A 59 -13.21 -6.79 1.29
C GLN A 59 -13.37 -5.49 2.09
N LYS A 60 -14.35 -5.41 3.00
CA LYS A 60 -14.49 -4.28 3.93
C LYS A 60 -13.27 -4.15 4.85
N VAL A 61 -12.76 -5.26 5.36
CA VAL A 61 -11.55 -5.31 6.21
C VAL A 61 -10.34 -4.82 5.42
N ALA A 62 -10.13 -5.32 4.20
CA ALA A 62 -9.05 -4.87 3.32
C ALA A 62 -9.16 -3.38 2.97
N GLN A 63 -10.36 -2.93 2.60
CA GLN A 63 -10.67 -1.53 2.32
C GLN A 63 -10.35 -0.65 3.54
N MET A 64 -10.71 -1.11 4.74
CA MET A 64 -10.43 -0.38 5.96
C MET A 64 -8.93 -0.14 6.12
N VAL A 65 -8.09 -1.17 5.97
CA VAL A 65 -6.62 -1.03 6.07
C VAL A 65 -6.06 -0.09 5.00
N LEU A 66 -6.45 -0.28 3.75
CA LEU A 66 -5.94 0.49 2.61
C LEU A 66 -6.37 1.96 2.68
N GLN A 67 -7.57 2.24 3.19
CA GLN A 67 -8.06 3.60 3.38
C GLN A 67 -7.25 4.38 4.43
N ARG A 68 -6.67 3.71 5.46
CA ARG A 68 -5.71 4.39 6.37
C ARG A 68 -4.45 4.85 5.64
N ALA A 69 -4.13 4.23 4.51
CA ALA A 69 -3.06 4.64 3.62
C ALA A 69 -3.53 5.56 2.47
N SER A 70 -4.76 6.10 2.54
CA SER A 70 -5.40 6.91 1.48
C SER A 70 -5.44 6.21 0.12
N VAL A 71 -5.55 4.88 0.13
CA VAL A 71 -5.76 4.06 -1.07
C VAL A 71 -7.22 3.61 -1.07
N GLU A 72 -7.93 3.87 -2.15
CA GLU A 72 -9.33 3.48 -2.33
C GLU A 72 -9.43 2.33 -3.33
N VAL A 73 -10.16 1.28 -2.97
CA VAL A 73 -10.25 0.05 -3.76
C VAL A 73 -11.65 -0.11 -4.33
N THR A 74 -11.74 -0.28 -5.65
CA THR A 74 -12.95 -0.75 -6.31
C THR A 74 -12.81 -2.25 -6.59
N TRP A 75 -13.67 -3.05 -5.97
CA TRP A 75 -13.69 -4.50 -6.14
C TRP A 75 -14.65 -4.87 -7.27
N GLN A 76 -14.16 -5.66 -8.21
CA GLN A 76 -14.92 -6.21 -9.32
C GLN A 76 -14.84 -7.74 -9.22
N ASP A 77 -15.97 -8.41 -9.02
CA ASP A 77 -16.02 -9.86 -9.09
C ASP A 77 -15.94 -10.28 -10.57
N CYS A 78 -14.86 -10.99 -10.89
CA CYS A 78 -14.55 -11.53 -12.21
C CYS A 78 -14.53 -13.07 -12.20
N THR A 79 -15.03 -13.69 -11.14
CA THR A 79 -15.16 -15.14 -11.05
C THR A 79 -16.02 -15.64 -12.21
N VAL A 80 -15.43 -16.48 -13.08
CA VAL A 80 -16.15 -17.05 -14.22
C VAL A 80 -17.23 -17.99 -13.67
N SER A 81 -18.45 -17.48 -13.57
CA SER A 81 -19.62 -18.31 -13.27
C SER A 81 -19.89 -19.26 -14.45
N GLN A 82 -20.61 -20.34 -14.23
CA GLN A 82 -21.01 -21.27 -15.30
C GLN A 82 -21.86 -20.61 -16.41
N ASN A 83 -22.28 -19.35 -16.23
CA ASN A 83 -22.96 -18.56 -17.25
C ASN A 83 -22.04 -17.42 -17.75
N PRO A 84 -21.43 -17.56 -18.95
CA PRO A 84 -20.57 -16.54 -19.56
C PRO A 84 -21.27 -15.18 -19.72
N SER A 85 -22.59 -15.16 -19.89
CA SER A 85 -23.37 -13.92 -20.05
C SER A 85 -23.50 -13.08 -18.78
N ARG A 86 -22.91 -13.50 -17.66
CA ARG A 86 -22.90 -12.78 -16.38
C ARG A 86 -21.54 -12.18 -16.00
N VAL A 87 -20.51 -12.33 -16.85
CA VAL A 87 -19.22 -11.70 -16.60
C VAL A 87 -19.34 -10.19 -16.90
N PRO A 88 -19.05 -9.30 -15.94
CA PRO A 88 -19.13 -7.87 -16.17
C PRO A 88 -18.13 -7.44 -17.27
N PRO A 89 -18.50 -6.53 -18.20
CA PRO A 89 -17.61 -6.09 -19.28
C PRO A 89 -16.26 -5.55 -18.78
N GLU A 90 -16.23 -5.00 -17.56
CA GLU A 90 -15.03 -4.54 -16.88
C GLU A 90 -13.99 -5.65 -16.73
N CYS A 91 -14.42 -6.90 -16.49
CA CYS A 91 -13.55 -8.07 -16.35
C CYS A 91 -12.91 -8.52 -17.67
N GLU A 92 -13.52 -8.16 -18.80
CA GLU A 92 -13.00 -8.45 -20.15
C GLU A 92 -12.18 -7.29 -20.72
N SER A 93 -12.25 -6.12 -20.07
CA SER A 93 -11.53 -4.92 -20.49
C SER A 93 -10.02 -5.04 -20.25
N ARG A 94 -9.25 -4.28 -21.03
CA ARG A 94 -7.80 -4.19 -20.82
C ARG A 94 -7.50 -3.56 -19.45
N LEU A 95 -6.73 -4.28 -18.63
CA LEU A 95 -6.28 -3.79 -17.33
C LEU A 95 -5.54 -2.45 -17.44
N ARG A 96 -5.96 -1.51 -16.60
CA ARG A 96 -5.26 -0.25 -16.33
C ARG A 96 -4.00 -0.56 -15.53
N ARG A 97 -3.03 0.36 -15.51
CA ARG A 97 -1.79 0.15 -14.72
C ARG A 97 -2.06 0.16 -13.21
N THR A 98 -3.17 0.74 -12.79
CA THR A 98 -3.64 0.76 -11.39
C THR A 98 -4.54 -0.41 -11.03
N ASP A 99 -4.90 -1.27 -11.99
CA ASP A 99 -5.72 -2.44 -11.70
C ASP A 99 -4.86 -3.58 -11.16
N LEU A 100 -5.50 -4.47 -10.42
CA LEU A 100 -4.91 -5.66 -9.82
C LEU A 100 -5.75 -6.88 -10.15
N LEU A 101 -5.10 -8.03 -10.27
CA LEU A 101 -5.69 -9.34 -10.37
C LEU A 101 -5.45 -10.06 -9.04
N LEU A 102 -6.51 -10.34 -8.30
CA LEU A 102 -6.43 -11.08 -7.05
C LEU A 102 -7.22 -12.38 -7.15
N TYR A 103 -6.54 -13.49 -6.88
CA TYR A 103 -7.13 -14.83 -6.95
C TYR A 103 -7.21 -15.43 -5.55
N LEU A 104 -8.41 -15.84 -5.15
CA LEU A 104 -8.63 -16.64 -3.97
C LEU A 104 -8.61 -18.12 -4.36
N VAL A 105 -7.55 -18.82 -3.97
CA VAL A 105 -7.22 -20.16 -4.46
C VAL A 105 -7.24 -21.22 -3.36
N VAL A 106 -7.40 -22.48 -3.77
CA VAL A 106 -7.36 -23.62 -2.84
C VAL A 106 -5.93 -24.04 -2.52
N ARG A 107 -5.03 -24.01 -3.50
CA ARG A 107 -3.62 -24.43 -3.35
C ARG A 107 -2.68 -23.37 -3.90
N LEU A 108 -1.88 -22.77 -3.03
CA LEU A 108 -0.96 -21.70 -3.41
C LEU A 108 0.22 -22.24 -4.25
N GLU A 109 0.64 -23.48 -3.96
CA GLU A 109 1.75 -24.18 -4.61
C GLU A 109 1.50 -24.44 -6.10
N ALA A 110 0.23 -24.46 -6.54
CA ALA A 110 -0.12 -24.58 -7.95
C ALA A 110 0.28 -23.32 -8.76
N HIS A 111 0.42 -22.18 -8.09
CA HIS A 111 0.77 -20.89 -8.69
C HIS A 111 2.18 -20.42 -8.27
N ALA A 112 2.67 -20.86 -7.12
CA ALA A 112 3.99 -20.55 -6.58
C ALA A 112 4.63 -21.78 -5.92
N PRO A 113 5.31 -22.65 -6.67
CA PRO A 113 5.83 -23.93 -6.15
C PRO A 113 6.79 -23.82 -4.96
N SER A 114 7.52 -22.70 -4.86
CA SER A 114 8.48 -22.42 -3.78
C SER A 114 7.86 -21.73 -2.55
N VAL A 115 6.54 -21.49 -2.55
CA VAL A 115 5.89 -20.73 -1.47
C VAL A 115 5.93 -21.49 -0.15
N GLY A 116 6.22 -20.77 0.95
CA GLY A 116 6.27 -21.36 2.28
C GLY A 116 4.93 -21.99 2.69
N LYS A 117 4.98 -23.10 3.44
CA LYS A 117 3.78 -23.83 3.89
C LYS A 117 2.80 -23.00 4.75
N ASN A 118 3.31 -21.98 5.43
CA ASN A 118 2.52 -21.11 6.31
C ASN A 118 2.19 -19.75 5.67
N ALA A 119 2.57 -19.52 4.40
CA ALA A 119 2.21 -18.29 3.70
C ALA A 119 0.71 -18.28 3.41
N LEU A 120 0.03 -17.16 3.69
CA LEU A 120 -1.38 -17.01 3.38
C LEU A 120 -1.60 -16.57 1.93
N GLY A 121 -0.64 -15.91 1.32
CA GLY A 121 -0.69 -15.45 -0.05
C GLY A 121 0.69 -15.36 -0.70
N PHE A 122 0.68 -14.95 -1.96
CA PHE A 122 1.88 -14.75 -2.78
C PHE A 122 1.61 -13.70 -3.86
N SER A 123 2.54 -12.76 -3.99
CA SER A 123 2.51 -11.70 -5.01
C SER A 123 3.57 -11.92 -6.08
N ILE A 124 3.19 -11.76 -7.35
CA ILE A 124 4.13 -11.79 -8.48
C ILE A 124 4.69 -10.37 -8.67
N ILE A 125 5.98 -10.22 -8.38
CA ILE A 125 6.73 -8.98 -8.56
C ILE A 125 7.72 -9.16 -9.72
N PRO A 126 7.44 -8.58 -10.91
CA PRO A 126 8.39 -8.59 -12.04
C PRO A 126 9.63 -7.74 -11.74
N ASP A 127 10.68 -7.91 -12.55
CA ASP A 127 11.89 -7.07 -12.48
C ASP A 127 11.56 -5.58 -12.56
N LYS A 128 10.60 -5.25 -13.44
CA LYS A 128 9.93 -3.95 -13.45
C LYS A 128 8.81 -3.97 -12.42
N SER A 129 9.16 -3.57 -11.21
CA SER A 129 8.24 -3.60 -10.07
C SER A 129 6.98 -2.74 -10.25
N ASP A 130 6.99 -1.78 -11.16
CA ASP A 130 5.82 -0.97 -11.50
C ASP A 130 4.75 -1.74 -12.32
N GLU A 131 5.11 -2.90 -12.86
CA GLU A 131 4.23 -3.82 -13.60
C GLU A 131 3.62 -4.92 -12.69
N ALA A 132 3.91 -4.92 -11.38
CA ALA A 132 3.32 -5.85 -10.43
C ALA A 132 1.79 -5.64 -10.30
N GLN A 133 1.01 -6.62 -10.75
CA GLN A 133 -0.45 -6.56 -10.78
C GLN A 133 -1.15 -7.83 -10.28
N MET A 134 -0.46 -8.93 -10.00
CA MET A 134 -1.11 -10.23 -9.74
C MET A 134 -0.68 -10.84 -8.39
N ALA A 135 -1.66 -11.22 -7.58
CA ALA A 135 -1.42 -11.98 -6.35
C ALA A 135 -2.50 -13.05 -6.10
N TYR A 136 -2.12 -13.99 -5.25
CA TYR A 136 -2.91 -15.14 -4.85
C TYR A 136 -3.05 -15.17 -3.33
N VAL A 137 -4.23 -15.53 -2.82
CA VAL A 137 -4.47 -15.80 -1.39
C VAL A 137 -5.09 -17.18 -1.26
N CYS A 138 -4.61 -17.97 -0.29
CA CYS A 138 -5.04 -19.33 -0.06
C CYS A 138 -6.10 -19.39 1.06
N TYR A 139 -7.39 -19.43 0.68
CA TYR A 139 -8.49 -19.42 1.66
C TYR A 139 -8.43 -20.58 2.67
N PRO A 140 -8.12 -21.84 2.28
CA PRO A 140 -8.00 -22.91 3.26
C PRO A 140 -6.95 -22.65 4.35
N ARG A 141 -5.82 -22.01 4.00
CA ARG A 141 -4.80 -21.63 4.99
C ARG A 141 -5.26 -20.50 5.90
N VAL A 142 -5.97 -19.51 5.35
CA VAL A 142 -6.61 -18.43 6.13
C VAL A 142 -7.60 -19.01 7.15
N ARG A 143 -8.48 -19.91 6.72
CA ARG A 143 -9.44 -20.60 7.61
C ARG A 143 -8.74 -21.46 8.67
N ALA A 144 -7.69 -22.18 8.29
CA ALA A 144 -6.93 -22.98 9.25
C ALA A 144 -6.29 -22.10 10.33
N LEU A 145 -5.74 -20.93 9.95
CA LEU A 145 -5.18 -19.97 10.89
C LEU A 145 -6.25 -19.40 11.82
N SER A 146 -7.44 -19.05 11.30
CA SER A 146 -8.51 -18.42 12.10
C SER A 146 -8.94 -19.30 13.28
N HIS A 147 -8.90 -20.62 13.15
CA HIS A 147 -9.22 -21.56 14.24
C HIS A 147 -8.27 -21.47 15.46
N SER A 148 -7.13 -20.79 15.32
CA SER A 148 -6.10 -20.67 16.36
C SER A 148 -5.84 -19.23 16.80
N THR A 149 -6.71 -18.29 16.42
CA THR A 149 -6.52 -16.85 16.66
C THR A 149 -7.82 -16.20 17.13
N SER A 150 -7.75 -14.96 17.59
CA SER A 150 -8.95 -14.20 17.94
C SER A 150 -9.66 -13.57 16.72
N PHE A 151 -9.06 -13.61 15.53
CA PHE A 151 -9.64 -13.08 14.29
C PHE A 151 -10.52 -14.12 13.59
N THR A 152 -11.61 -13.67 12.98
CA THR A 152 -12.44 -14.52 12.12
C THR A 152 -11.75 -14.78 10.76
N ALA A 153 -12.27 -15.75 10.00
CA ALA A 153 -11.70 -16.09 8.69
C ALA A 153 -11.82 -14.94 7.69
N ASP A 154 -12.93 -14.18 7.70
CA ASP A 154 -13.13 -12.99 6.87
C ASP A 154 -12.20 -11.85 7.26
N GLU A 155 -11.94 -11.64 8.56
CA GLU A 155 -10.95 -10.65 9.00
C GLU A 155 -9.53 -11.02 8.54
N LEU A 156 -9.09 -12.26 8.78
CA LEU A 156 -7.78 -12.69 8.31
C LEU A 156 -7.66 -12.66 6.79
N LEU A 157 -8.74 -12.97 6.07
CA LEU A 157 -8.78 -12.87 4.62
C LEU A 157 -8.58 -11.42 4.17
N GLY A 158 -9.31 -10.47 4.76
CA GLY A 158 -9.15 -9.06 4.39
C GLY A 158 -7.77 -8.50 4.75
N LEU A 159 -7.18 -8.92 5.87
CA LEU A 159 -5.79 -8.58 6.20
C LEU A 159 -4.82 -9.17 5.18
N ALA A 160 -4.97 -10.44 4.80
CA ALA A 160 -4.13 -11.07 3.79
C ALA A 160 -4.25 -10.36 2.42
N LEU A 161 -5.47 -10.00 2.00
CA LEU A 161 -5.69 -9.24 0.77
C LEU A 161 -4.99 -7.87 0.80
N ALA A 162 -5.11 -7.13 1.91
CA ALA A 162 -4.41 -5.85 2.05
C ALA A 162 -2.88 -6.02 2.04
N HIS A 163 -2.35 -7.08 2.65
CA HIS A 163 -0.92 -7.42 2.62
C HIS A 163 -0.41 -7.66 1.20
N GLU A 164 -1.12 -8.49 0.42
CA GLU A 164 -0.74 -8.78 -0.97
C GLU A 164 -0.85 -7.54 -1.87
N ILE A 165 -1.92 -6.75 -1.73
CA ILE A 165 -2.03 -5.44 -2.42
C ILE A 165 -0.85 -4.55 -2.06
N GLY A 166 -0.40 -4.59 -0.80
CA GLY A 166 0.80 -3.93 -0.31
C GLY A 166 2.04 -4.31 -1.10
N HIS A 167 2.31 -5.61 -1.26
CA HIS A 167 3.43 -6.11 -2.07
C HIS A 167 3.36 -5.61 -3.53
N LEU A 168 2.21 -5.72 -4.17
CA LEU A 168 2.04 -5.31 -5.58
C LEU A 168 2.24 -3.81 -5.78
N ARG A 169 1.78 -2.99 -4.83
CA ARG A 169 1.87 -1.53 -4.94
C ARG A 169 3.23 -0.99 -4.51
N LEU A 170 3.84 -1.58 -3.48
CA LEU A 170 5.22 -1.28 -3.11
C LEU A 170 6.24 -1.84 -4.10
N GLY A 171 5.84 -2.81 -4.92
CA GLY A 171 6.68 -3.41 -5.96
C GLY A 171 7.83 -4.23 -5.38
N THR A 172 7.61 -4.90 -4.25
CA THR A 172 8.66 -5.64 -3.55
C THR A 172 8.08 -6.80 -2.76
N ASN A 173 8.85 -7.89 -2.66
CA ASN A 173 8.58 -9.01 -1.75
C ASN A 173 9.26 -8.82 -0.38
N GLU A 174 9.85 -7.66 -0.13
CA GLU A 174 10.40 -7.31 1.17
C GLU A 174 9.29 -7.15 2.20
N HIS A 175 9.56 -7.73 3.37
CA HIS A 175 8.71 -7.59 4.54
C HIS A 175 9.31 -6.59 5.53
N CYS A 176 8.46 -6.02 6.39
CA CYS A 176 8.87 -5.19 7.51
C CYS A 176 8.87 -6.00 8.82
N ASN A 177 9.44 -5.43 9.89
CA ASN A 177 9.34 -5.99 11.24
C ASN A 177 8.05 -5.57 11.98
N ARG A 178 7.28 -4.64 11.42
CA ARG A 178 6.06 -4.08 12.02
C ARG A 178 4.97 -3.80 10.99
N GLY A 179 3.74 -3.60 11.46
CA GLY A 179 2.59 -3.30 10.62
C GLY A 179 2.07 -4.52 9.86
N ILE A 180 1.19 -4.27 8.90
CA ILE A 180 0.60 -5.33 8.08
C ILE A 180 1.64 -6.09 7.24
N MET A 181 2.69 -5.41 6.77
CA MET A 181 3.75 -6.01 5.92
C MET A 181 4.75 -6.89 6.71
N ARG A 182 4.41 -7.33 7.93
CA ARG A 182 5.20 -8.33 8.67
C ARG A 182 5.18 -9.68 7.96
N ALA A 183 6.35 -10.32 7.84
CA ALA A 183 6.50 -11.63 7.20
C ALA A 183 5.79 -12.77 7.95
N ARG A 184 5.68 -12.66 9.27
CA ARG A 184 5.12 -13.70 10.13
C ARG A 184 4.08 -13.08 11.05
N TRP A 185 2.84 -13.53 10.93
CA TRP A 185 1.79 -13.29 11.92
C TRP A 185 1.70 -14.54 12.78
N ARG A 186 2.29 -14.48 13.98
CA ARG A 186 2.25 -15.61 14.92
C ARG A 186 0.91 -15.57 15.65
N PRO A 187 0.41 -16.70 16.18
CA PRO A 187 -0.82 -16.73 16.98
C PRO A 187 -0.85 -15.66 18.08
N ARG A 188 0.26 -15.49 18.83
CA ARG A 188 0.44 -14.42 19.81
C ARG A 188 0.29 -12.99 19.28
N ASP A 189 0.61 -12.76 17.99
CA ASP A 189 0.45 -11.44 17.35
C ASP A 189 -1.02 -11.24 16.90
N LEU A 190 -1.83 -12.29 16.93
CA LEU A 190 -3.24 -12.35 16.52
C LEU A 190 -4.18 -12.64 17.71
N GLU A 191 -3.64 -12.69 18.93
CA GLU A 191 -4.38 -12.69 20.19
C GLU A 191 -4.91 -11.28 20.46
N GLY A 192 -6.09 -11.16 21.07
CA GLY A 192 -6.63 -9.86 21.52
C GLY A 192 -7.21 -8.94 20.42
N ARG A 193 -7.12 -9.32 19.14
CA ARG A 193 -7.64 -8.54 17.98
C ARG A 193 -7.11 -7.10 17.92
N HIS A 194 -5.80 -6.92 18.10
CA HIS A 194 -5.10 -5.63 17.99
C HIS A 194 -5.02 -5.14 16.53
N TRP A 195 -6.15 -4.68 16.01
CA TRP A 195 -6.34 -4.25 14.62
C TRP A 195 -5.37 -3.15 14.17
N GLU A 196 -4.99 -2.27 15.09
CA GLU A 196 -4.02 -1.19 14.89
C GLU A 196 -2.62 -1.68 14.50
N GLU A 197 -2.24 -2.90 14.89
CA GLU A 197 -0.96 -3.49 14.51
C GLU A 197 -0.90 -3.94 13.04
N PHE A 198 -2.05 -4.08 12.39
CA PHE A 198 -2.19 -4.55 11.02
C PHE A 198 -2.48 -3.38 10.06
N LEU A 199 -1.88 -2.22 10.33
CA LEU A 199 -1.92 -1.07 9.42
C LEU A 199 -0.57 -0.93 8.69
N PHE A 200 -0.61 -0.27 7.53
CA PHE A 200 0.60 0.22 6.89
C PHE A 200 1.26 1.29 7.75
N THR A 201 2.59 1.28 7.83
CA THR A 201 3.33 2.39 8.43
C THR A 201 3.16 3.66 7.62
N ALA A 202 3.38 4.84 8.23
CA ALA A 202 3.29 6.12 7.52
C ALA A 202 4.22 6.20 6.30
N GLU A 203 5.39 5.54 6.36
CA GLU A 203 6.32 5.44 5.23
C GLU A 203 5.75 4.57 4.10
N GLN A 204 5.22 3.40 4.44
CA GLN A 204 4.56 2.51 3.47
C GLN A 204 3.35 3.19 2.83
N ALA A 205 2.53 3.90 3.60
CA ALA A 205 1.39 4.65 3.08
C ALA A 205 1.81 5.69 2.03
N LYS A 206 2.83 6.50 2.31
CA LYS A 206 3.38 7.46 1.34
C LYS A 206 3.92 6.76 0.08
N ARG A 207 4.59 5.61 0.23
CA ARG A 207 5.09 4.83 -0.89
C ARG A 207 3.97 4.26 -1.75
N LEU A 208 2.93 3.70 -1.13
CA LEU A 208 1.73 3.20 -1.81
C LEU A 208 1.09 4.28 -2.68
N GLN A 209 0.87 5.46 -2.10
CA GLN A 209 0.24 6.57 -2.81
C GLN A 209 1.07 7.04 -4.00
N ARG A 210 2.38 7.26 -3.80
CA ARG A 210 3.30 7.62 -4.89
C ARG A 210 3.27 6.58 -6.00
N ALA A 211 3.28 5.31 -5.62
CA ALA A 211 3.28 4.20 -6.57
C ALA A 211 1.99 4.16 -7.43
N VAL A 212 0.83 4.52 -6.87
CA VAL A 212 -0.42 4.66 -7.63
C VAL A 212 -0.40 5.89 -8.53
N VAL A 213 0.01 7.05 -8.00
CA VAL A 213 0.09 8.31 -8.78
C VAL A 213 1.01 8.16 -9.99
N THR A 214 2.21 7.59 -9.80
CA THR A 214 3.16 7.36 -10.90
C THR A 214 2.56 6.46 -11.98
N ARG A 215 1.79 5.42 -11.59
CA ARG A 215 1.11 4.53 -12.56
C ARG A 215 0.01 5.26 -13.31
N LEU A 216 -0.80 6.07 -12.64
CA LEU A 216 -1.83 6.91 -13.28
C LEU A 216 -1.21 7.85 -14.32
N GLU A 217 -0.12 8.53 -13.97
CA GLU A 217 0.58 9.41 -14.90
C GLU A 217 1.18 8.66 -16.09
N SER A 218 1.81 7.51 -15.84
CA SER A 218 2.39 6.69 -16.91
C SER A 218 1.33 6.16 -17.89
N GLN A 219 0.13 5.83 -17.39
CA GLN A 219 -0.99 5.42 -18.22
C GLN A 219 -1.50 6.59 -19.08
N LYS A 220 -1.65 7.79 -18.51
CA LYS A 220 -2.02 8.99 -19.28
C LYS A 220 -1.00 9.28 -20.40
N ARG A 221 0.30 9.19 -20.08
CA ARG A 221 1.38 9.37 -21.07
C ARG A 221 1.30 8.34 -22.20
N ARG A 222 1.07 7.05 -21.87
CA ARG A 222 0.92 5.99 -22.88
C ARG A 222 -0.29 6.24 -23.78
N PHE A 223 -1.43 6.57 -23.20
CA PHE A 223 -2.64 6.89 -23.97
C PHE A 223 -2.42 8.07 -24.93
N ALA A 224 -1.75 9.13 -24.48
CA ALA A 224 -1.44 10.29 -25.33
C ALA A 224 -0.50 9.98 -26.51
N LEU A 225 0.33 8.92 -26.41
CA LEU A 225 1.21 8.48 -27.49
C LEU A 225 0.51 7.56 -28.50
N GLU A 226 -0.57 6.88 -28.09
CA GLU A 226 -1.33 5.93 -28.91
C GLU A 226 -2.43 6.61 -29.75
N VAL A 227 -2.82 7.85 -29.43
CA VAL A 227 -3.79 8.63 -30.21
C VAL A 227 -3.10 9.21 -31.46
N PRO A 228 -3.56 8.90 -32.69
CA PRO A 228 -3.02 9.51 -33.91
C PRO A 228 -3.18 11.02 -33.85
N LYS A 229 -2.10 11.76 -34.13
CA LYS A 229 -2.20 13.20 -34.39
C LYS A 229 -2.89 13.36 -35.74
N GLY A 230 -4.16 13.79 -35.71
CA GLY A 230 -4.89 14.23 -36.89
C GLY A 230 -4.27 15.49 -37.50
#